data_AF-A0A436V104-F1
#
_entry.id   AF-A0A436V104-F1
#
_cell.length_a   1.000
_cell.length_b   1.000
_cell.length_c   1.000
_cell.angle_alpha   90.00
_cell.angle_beta   90.00
_cell.angle_gamma   90.00
#
_symmetry.space_group_name_H-M   'P 1'
#
loop_
_entity.id
_entity.type
_entity.pdbx_description
1 polymer ?
#
loop_
_entity_poly.entity_id
_entity_poly.type
_entity_poly.pdbx_seq_one_letter_code
_entity_poly.pdbx_strand_id
1 'polypeptide(L)'
;PFATLPLKPDEDGTNRSSIVWVERTEDAKTLVEGDDLVFEHELEQRFGLKLGEIRVADKPRAWPLGLTIARAFVAPRIALAGDAAHGIHPIAGQGLNLGFKDVAALAEVIVEADRLGQDIGALDVLE
;
A
#
# COMPACT_ATOMS: atom_id res chain seq x y z
N PRO A 1 1.33 -10.30 -9.78
CA PRO A 1 1.32 -10.73 -8.35
C PRO A 1 -0.11 -10.84 -7.84
N PHE A 2 -0.41 -11.83 -7.00
CA PHE A 2 -1.75 -12.00 -6.43
C PHE A 2 -1.60 -12.26 -4.94
N ALA A 3 -2.18 -11.40 -4.11
CA ALA A 3 -2.13 -11.50 -2.66
C ALA A 3 -3.54 -11.45 -2.09
N THR A 4 -3.76 -12.24 -1.05
CA THR A 4 -5.04 -12.40 -0.36
C THR A 4 -4.85 -12.08 1.11
N LEU A 5 -5.60 -11.12 1.63
CA LEU A 5 -5.53 -10.69 3.03
C LEU A 5 -6.86 -11.01 3.72
N PRO A 6 -6.86 -11.87 4.76
CA PRO A 6 -8.08 -12.20 5.48
C PRO A 6 -8.63 -10.94 6.15
N LEU A 7 -9.93 -10.73 6.02
CA LEU A 7 -10.67 -9.69 6.72
C LEU A 7 -11.46 -10.31 7.87
N LYS A 8 -11.95 -9.48 8.78
CA LYS A 8 -12.96 -9.93 9.73
C LYS A 8 -14.19 -10.39 8.95
N PRO A 9 -14.87 -11.46 9.40
CA PRO A 9 -16.17 -11.83 8.85
C PRO A 9 -17.15 -10.65 8.89
N ASP A 10 -18.15 -10.68 8.02
CA ASP A 10 -19.27 -9.74 8.11
C ASP A 10 -20.13 -10.00 9.35
N GLU A 11 -21.17 -9.18 9.54
CA GLU A 11 -22.10 -9.30 10.68
C GLU A 11 -22.83 -10.65 10.71
N ASP A 12 -23.03 -11.27 9.53
CA ASP A 12 -23.69 -12.56 9.36
C ASP A 12 -22.72 -13.75 9.48
N GLY A 13 -21.42 -13.50 9.71
CA GLY A 13 -20.38 -14.52 9.89
C GLY A 13 -19.75 -15.03 8.59
N THR A 14 -20.04 -14.42 7.45
CA THR A 14 -19.43 -14.74 6.15
C THR A 14 -17.97 -14.35 6.13
N ASN A 15 -17.09 -15.29 5.76
CA ASN A 15 -15.66 -15.02 5.62
C ASN A 15 -15.40 -14.07 4.45
N ARG A 16 -14.49 -13.10 4.67
CA ARG A 16 -14.10 -12.11 3.66
C ARG A 16 -12.59 -12.04 3.50
N SER A 17 -12.17 -11.66 2.31
CA SER A 17 -10.76 -11.44 1.98
C SER A 17 -10.63 -10.20 1.11
N SER A 18 -9.61 -9.40 1.36
CA SER A 18 -9.18 -8.34 0.45
C SER A 18 -8.15 -8.92 -0.52
N ILE A 19 -8.24 -8.55 -1.79
CA ILE A 19 -7.31 -9.01 -2.81
C ILE A 19 -6.46 -7.85 -3.34
N VAL A 20 -5.20 -8.14 -3.60
CA VAL A 20 -4.31 -7.28 -4.39
C VAL A 20 -3.85 -8.07 -5.60
N TRP A 21 -4.34 -7.66 -6.76
CA TRP A 21 -4.07 -8.30 -8.04
C TRP A 21 -3.36 -7.32 -8.96
N VAL A 22 -2.13 -7.65 -9.31
CA VAL A 22 -1.29 -6.86 -10.21
C VAL A 22 -1.33 -7.48 -11.61
N GLU A 23 -1.69 -6.66 -12.59
CA GLU A 23 -1.75 -6.98 -14.01
C GLU A 23 -1.15 -5.84 -14.85
N ARG A 24 -0.94 -6.06 -16.15
CA ARG A 24 -0.66 -4.99 -17.11
C ARG A 24 -1.82 -4.00 -17.16
N THR A 25 -1.52 -2.74 -17.46
CA THR A 25 -2.48 -1.63 -17.44
C THR A 25 -3.73 -1.90 -18.29
N GLU A 26 -3.56 -2.38 -19.53
CA GLU A 26 -4.69 -2.65 -20.43
C GLU A 26 -5.58 -3.81 -19.94
N ASP A 27 -4.96 -4.85 -19.40
CA ASP A 27 -5.66 -6.03 -18.88
C ASP A 27 -6.41 -5.67 -17.57
N ALA A 28 -5.78 -4.89 -16.68
CA ALA A 28 -6.42 -4.37 -15.47
C ALA A 28 -7.63 -3.48 -15.79
N LYS A 29 -7.51 -2.63 -16.83
CA LYS A 29 -8.61 -1.80 -17.31
C LYS A 29 -9.76 -2.66 -17.82
N THR A 30 -9.45 -3.66 -18.64
CA THR A 30 -10.45 -4.60 -19.17
C THR A 30 -11.17 -5.36 -18.05
N LEU A 31 -10.45 -5.82 -17.03
CA LEU A 31 -11.02 -6.52 -15.87
C LEU A 31 -11.94 -5.63 -15.02
N VAL A 32 -11.63 -4.34 -14.87
CA VAL A 32 -12.41 -3.40 -14.05
C VAL A 32 -13.61 -2.81 -14.80
N GLU A 33 -13.48 -2.60 -16.11
CA GLU A 33 -14.55 -2.07 -16.97
C GLU A 33 -15.49 -3.18 -17.49
N GLY A 34 -15.05 -4.43 -17.43
CA GLY A 34 -15.82 -5.60 -17.86
C GLY A 34 -17.03 -5.92 -17.00
N ASP A 35 -17.72 -7.00 -17.37
CA ASP A 35 -18.88 -7.53 -16.65
C ASP A 35 -18.44 -8.25 -15.35
N ASP A 36 -19.26 -8.14 -14.31
CA ASP A 36 -18.97 -8.72 -12.99
C ASP A 36 -18.80 -10.25 -13.05
N LEU A 37 -19.56 -10.95 -13.91
CA LEU A 37 -19.44 -12.40 -14.10
C LEU A 37 -18.10 -12.79 -14.72
N VAL A 38 -17.60 -11.96 -15.65
CA VAL A 38 -16.29 -12.17 -16.28
C VAL A 38 -15.19 -11.97 -15.24
N PHE A 39 -15.28 -10.91 -14.44
CA PHE A 39 -14.31 -10.66 -13.38
C PHE A 39 -14.30 -11.78 -12.33
N GLU A 40 -15.47 -12.24 -11.91
CA GLU A 40 -15.61 -13.34 -10.94
C GLU A 40 -15.02 -14.65 -11.46
N HIS A 41 -15.27 -14.99 -12.73
CA HIS A 41 -14.68 -16.17 -13.36
C HIS A 41 -13.14 -16.09 -13.38
N GLU A 42 -12.59 -14.96 -13.81
CA GLU A 42 -11.14 -14.74 -13.83
C GLU A 42 -10.54 -14.79 -12.41
N LEU A 43 -11.26 -14.24 -11.43
CA LEU A 43 -10.87 -14.31 -10.02
C LEU A 43 -10.85 -15.75 -9.50
N GLU A 44 -11.86 -16.56 -9.81
CA GLU A 44 -11.91 -17.98 -9.42
C GLU A 44 -10.73 -18.77 -10.01
N GLN A 45 -10.41 -18.56 -11.28
CA GLN A 45 -9.26 -19.19 -11.94
C GLN A 45 -7.94 -18.85 -11.23
N ARG A 46 -7.79 -17.60 -10.77
CA ARG A 46 -6.56 -17.10 -10.16
C ARG A 46 -6.41 -17.42 -8.68
N PHE A 47 -7.50 -17.30 -7.93
CA PHE A 47 -7.53 -17.59 -6.49
C PHE A 47 -7.50 -19.10 -6.24
N GLY A 48 -8.11 -19.88 -7.13
CA GLY A 48 -8.30 -21.31 -7.00
C GLY A 48 -9.42 -21.65 -6.03
N LEU A 49 -10.21 -22.68 -6.33
CA LEU A 49 -11.40 -23.08 -5.57
C LEU A 49 -11.10 -23.81 -4.25
N LYS A 50 -9.91 -23.61 -3.66
CA LYS A 50 -9.49 -24.32 -2.44
C LYS A 50 -10.28 -23.92 -1.19
N LEU A 51 -10.92 -22.75 -1.22
CA LEU A 51 -11.74 -22.24 -0.12
C LEU A 51 -13.25 -22.33 -0.42
N GLY A 52 -13.63 -23.08 -1.46
CA GLY A 52 -15.02 -23.18 -1.92
C GLY A 52 -15.39 -22.10 -2.93
N GLU A 53 -16.69 -21.82 -3.01
CA GLU A 53 -17.26 -20.78 -3.87
C GLU A 53 -16.77 -19.40 -3.45
N ILE A 54 -16.36 -18.60 -4.42
CA ILE A 54 -15.90 -17.22 -4.21
C ILE A 54 -16.91 -16.30 -4.83
N ARG A 55 -17.28 -15.24 -4.10
CA ARG A 55 -18.19 -14.20 -4.57
C ARG A 55 -17.54 -12.83 -4.46
N VAL A 56 -17.65 -12.04 -5.51
CA VAL A 56 -17.11 -10.67 -5.55
C VAL A 56 -18.02 -9.78 -4.71
N ALA A 57 -17.49 -9.27 -3.58
CA ALA A 57 -18.28 -8.45 -2.65
C ALA A 57 -18.40 -6.98 -3.08
N ASP A 58 -17.40 -6.46 -3.80
CA ASP A 58 -17.30 -5.06 -4.20
C ASP A 58 -16.76 -4.95 -5.63
N LYS A 59 -17.18 -3.92 -6.38
CA LYS A 59 -16.67 -3.67 -7.73
C LYS A 59 -15.14 -3.46 -7.69
N PRO A 60 -14.34 -4.14 -8.52
CA PRO A 60 -12.90 -3.98 -8.52
C PRO A 60 -12.51 -2.55 -8.93
N ARG A 61 -11.36 -2.11 -8.45
CA ARG A 61 -10.76 -0.81 -8.79
C ARG A 61 -9.28 -1.02 -9.09
N ALA A 62 -8.77 -0.28 -10.06
CA ALA A 62 -7.37 -0.34 -10.46
C ALA A 62 -6.74 1.06 -10.40
N TRP A 63 -5.46 1.09 -10.04
CA TRP A 63 -4.61 2.27 -10.04
C TRP A 63 -3.27 1.90 -10.68
N PRO A 64 -2.64 2.83 -11.42
CA PRO A 64 -1.33 2.57 -12.00
C PRO A 64 -0.29 2.36 -10.89
N LEU A 65 0.56 1.36 -11.08
CA LEU A 65 1.66 1.10 -10.16
C LEU A 65 2.88 1.86 -10.66
N GLY A 66 3.44 2.71 -9.79
CA GLY A 66 4.63 3.49 -10.08
C GLY A 66 5.61 3.45 -8.91
N LEU A 67 6.89 3.49 -9.23
CA LEU A 67 7.93 3.81 -8.26
C LEU A 67 8.21 5.30 -8.34
N THR A 68 7.94 6.02 -7.25
CA THR A 68 8.34 7.41 -7.08
C THR A 68 9.32 7.50 -5.94
N ILE A 69 10.44 8.18 -6.13
CA ILE A 69 11.42 8.44 -5.07
C ILE A 69 11.73 9.94 -5.11
N ALA A 70 11.61 10.61 -3.98
CA ALA A 70 11.99 12.00 -3.84
C ALA A 70 13.49 12.17 -4.12
N ARG A 71 13.87 13.24 -4.82
CA ARG A 71 15.29 13.53 -5.10
C ARG A 71 16.06 13.96 -3.85
N ALA A 72 15.35 14.58 -2.92
CA ALA A 72 15.84 14.99 -1.62
C ALA A 72 14.74 14.69 -0.60
N PHE A 73 15.13 14.11 0.52
CA PHE A 73 14.22 13.72 1.60
C PHE A 73 14.11 14.82 2.65
N VAL A 74 15.07 15.74 2.67
CA VAL A 74 15.16 16.82 3.64
C VAL A 74 15.57 18.13 2.97
N ALA A 75 15.19 19.23 3.60
CA ALA A 75 15.63 20.59 3.31
C ALA A 75 15.60 21.38 4.63
N PRO A 76 16.09 22.64 4.70
CA PRO A 76 16.06 23.41 5.95
C PRO A 76 14.64 23.45 6.55
N ARG A 77 14.49 22.89 7.75
CA ARG A 77 13.21 22.72 8.47
C ARG A 77 12.13 21.90 7.75
N ILE A 78 12.50 21.02 6.82
CA ILE A 78 11.58 20.15 6.08
C ILE A 78 12.14 18.74 6.06
N ALA A 79 11.30 17.75 6.38
CA ALA A 79 11.58 16.33 6.16
C ALA A 79 10.36 15.66 5.51
N LEU A 80 10.61 14.77 4.55
CA LEU A 80 9.61 13.96 3.86
C LEU A 80 9.66 12.54 4.45
N ALA A 81 8.48 11.94 4.68
CA ALA A 81 8.34 10.57 5.17
C ALA A 81 7.16 9.87 4.48
N GLY A 82 7.20 8.55 4.37
CA GLY A 82 6.14 7.76 3.75
C GLY A 82 5.92 8.13 2.28
N ASP A 83 4.66 8.28 1.88
CA ASP A 83 4.30 8.54 0.47
C ASP A 83 4.83 9.88 -0.07
N ALA A 84 5.16 10.84 0.82
CA ALA A 84 5.80 12.10 0.42
C ALA A 84 7.27 11.89 0.02
N ALA A 85 7.93 10.89 0.59
CA ALA A 85 9.33 10.55 0.33
C ALA A 85 9.47 9.52 -0.79
N HIS A 86 8.56 8.54 -0.83
CA HIS A 86 8.56 7.50 -1.85
C HIS A 86 7.18 6.84 -2.03
N GLY A 87 6.76 6.71 -3.28
CA GLY A 87 5.66 5.84 -3.68
C GLY A 87 6.23 4.50 -4.12
N ILE A 88 6.06 3.46 -3.31
CA ILE A 88 6.57 2.12 -3.61
C ILE A 88 5.47 1.25 -4.24
N HIS A 89 5.87 0.35 -5.13
CA HIS A 89 4.99 -0.66 -5.70
C HIS A 89 4.24 -1.42 -4.57
N PRO A 90 2.90 -1.50 -4.61
CA PRO A 90 2.10 -2.15 -3.59
C PRO A 90 2.22 -3.67 -3.73
N ILE A 91 3.34 -4.23 -3.30
CA ILE A 91 3.40 -5.65 -2.96
C ILE A 91 2.98 -5.75 -1.51
N ALA A 92 1.76 -6.24 -1.27
CA ALA A 92 1.27 -6.67 0.04
C ALA A 92 1.35 -5.64 1.19
N GLY A 93 1.02 -4.36 0.95
CA GLY A 93 0.99 -3.35 2.03
C GLY A 93 2.36 -2.91 2.54
N GLN A 94 3.42 -3.13 1.77
CA GLN A 94 4.77 -2.67 2.12
C GLN A 94 4.89 -1.14 2.22
N GLY A 95 4.09 -0.37 1.48
CA GLY A 95 4.13 1.10 1.54
C GLY A 95 3.87 1.65 2.95
N LEU A 96 2.79 1.17 3.61
CA LEU A 96 2.47 1.58 4.98
C LEU A 96 3.57 1.19 5.97
N ASN A 97 4.08 -0.04 5.86
CA ASN A 97 5.15 -0.52 6.74
C ASN A 97 6.45 0.27 6.57
N LEU A 98 6.75 0.72 5.34
CA LEU A 98 7.90 1.59 5.12
C LEU A 98 7.66 2.99 5.68
N GLY A 99 6.49 3.59 5.42
CA GLY A 99 6.14 4.89 6.00
C GLY A 99 6.19 4.92 7.52
N PHE A 100 5.78 3.83 8.20
CA PHE A 100 5.95 3.72 9.65
C PHE A 100 7.41 3.71 10.09
N LYS A 101 8.30 3.07 9.31
CA LYS A 101 9.73 3.08 9.62
C LYS A 101 10.33 4.48 9.43
N ASP A 102 9.93 5.19 8.38
CA ASP A 102 10.40 6.56 8.16
C ASP A 102 9.98 7.49 9.30
N VAL A 103 8.71 7.42 9.71
CA VAL A 103 8.19 8.24 10.81
C VAL A 103 8.84 7.87 12.14
N ALA A 104 9.08 6.57 12.39
CA ALA A 104 9.77 6.14 13.60
C ALA A 104 11.21 6.68 13.65
N ALA A 105 11.96 6.58 12.55
CA ALA A 105 13.32 7.11 12.45
C ALA A 105 13.35 8.64 12.61
N LEU A 106 12.46 9.36 11.93
CA LEU A 106 12.36 10.81 12.03
C LEU A 106 12.00 11.26 13.45
N ALA A 107 11.09 10.56 14.11
CA ALA A 107 10.71 10.85 15.50
C ALA A 107 11.90 10.64 16.46
N GLU A 108 12.65 9.55 16.29
CA GLU A 108 13.85 9.27 17.09
C GLU A 108 14.90 10.39 16.95
N VAL A 109 15.20 10.81 15.72
CA VAL A 109 16.12 11.90 15.41
C VAL A 109 15.69 13.22 16.05
N ILE A 110 14.41 13.60 15.89
CA ILE A 110 13.87 14.86 16.43
C ILE A 110 13.92 14.88 17.96
N VAL A 111 13.52 13.77 18.60
CA VAL A 111 13.49 13.67 20.07
C VAL A 111 14.91 13.74 20.65
N GLU A 112 15.88 13.07 20.01
CA GLU A 112 17.26 13.11 20.47
C GLU A 112 17.88 14.50 20.31
N ALA A 113 17.64 15.17 19.17
CA ALA A 113 18.13 16.52 18.92
C ALA A 113 17.58 17.54 19.93
N ASP A 114 16.28 17.47 20.22
CA ASP A 114 15.63 18.32 21.24
C ASP A 114 16.25 18.09 22.63
N ARG A 115 16.49 16.82 23.00
CA ARG A 115 17.13 16.46 24.28
C ARG A 115 18.53 17.02 24.42
N LEU A 116 19.28 17.10 23.32
CA LEU A 116 20.65 17.65 23.28
C LEU A 116 20.67 19.18 23.13
N GLY A 117 19.51 19.83 23.00
CA GLY A 117 19.39 21.28 22.79
C GLY A 117 19.81 21.74 21.39
N GLN A 118 19.78 20.84 20.40
CA GLN A 118 20.04 21.15 19.00
C GLN A 118 18.79 21.73 18.32
N ASP A 119 18.96 22.43 17.20
CA ASP A 119 17.83 22.86 16.38
C ASP A 119 17.29 21.66 15.58
N ILE A 120 16.11 21.17 15.95
CA ILE A 120 15.46 20.00 15.34
C ILE A 120 15.19 20.14 13.83
N GLY A 121 15.24 21.37 13.30
CA GLY A 121 15.05 21.65 11.87
C GLY A 121 16.35 21.90 11.12
N ALA A 122 17.51 21.76 11.76
CA ALA A 122 18.80 21.94 11.12
C ALA A 122 19.08 20.78 10.16
N LEU A 123 19.78 21.07 9.07
CA LEU A 123 19.98 20.10 7.99
C LEU A 123 20.87 18.93 8.44
N ASP A 124 21.88 19.21 9.26
CA ASP A 124 22.78 18.23 9.86
C ASP A 124 22.11 17.32 10.90
N VAL A 125 20.96 17.75 11.44
CA VAL A 125 20.10 16.91 12.28
C VAL A 125 19.22 16.00 11.43
N LEU A 126 18.70 16.48 10.30
CA LEU A 126 17.71 15.77 9.50
C LEU A 126 18.32 14.82 8.44
N GLU A 127 19.57 15.00 8.03
CA GLU A 127 20.27 14.16 7.02
C GLU A 127 20.56 12.71 7.44
#